data_AF-A0AAJ6NSI7-F1
#
_entry.id   AF-A0AAJ6NSI7-F1
#
_cell.length_a   1.000
_cell.length_b   1.000
_cell.length_c   1.000
_cell.angle_alpha   90.00
_cell.angle_beta   90.00
_cell.angle_gamma   90.00
#
_symmetry.space_group_name_H-M   'P 1'
#
loop_
_entity.id
_entity.type
_entity.pdbx_description
1 polymer ?
#
loop_
_entity_poly.entity_id
_entity_poly.type
_entity_poly.pdbx_seq_one_letter_code
_entity_poly.pdbx_strand_id
1 'polypeptide(L)' 'MPDQSTLLMRWIINDWDDEKSSLILKNCHQAMLDCGKLLLIGSIIPPDNEPDPAKFIDVIMLLMAGGRELSKAEY' A
#
# COMPACT_ATOMS: atom_id res chain seq x y z
N MET A 1 -21.62 -2.23 -16.53
CA MET A 1 -20.39 -3.06 -16.54
C MET A 1 -19.41 -2.36 -15.60
N PRO A 2 -18.64 -3.08 -14.74
CA PRO A 2 -17.66 -2.40 -13.91
C PRO A 2 -16.66 -1.70 -14.84
N ASP A 3 -16.43 -0.43 -14.58
CA ASP A 3 -15.49 0.41 -15.32
C ASP A 3 -14.12 -0.29 -15.26
N GLN A 4 -13.62 -0.84 -16.37
CA GLN A 4 -12.32 -1.54 -16.40
C GLN A 4 -11.12 -0.59 -16.18
N SER A 5 -11.41 0.66 -15.84
CA SER A 5 -10.48 1.76 -15.68
C SER A 5 -10.00 1.93 -14.24
N THR A 6 -10.27 1.00 -13.31
CA THR A 6 -9.79 1.14 -11.92
C THR A 6 -9.34 -0.18 -11.32
N LEU A 7 -8.07 -0.22 -10.90
CA LEU A 7 -7.48 -1.30 -10.13
C LEU A 7 -7.42 -0.88 -8.65
N LEU A 8 -7.95 -1.73 -7.77
CA LEU A 8 -7.93 -1.52 -6.33
C LEU A 8 -6.94 -2.48 -5.68
N MET A 9 -6.04 -1.93 -4.88
CA MET A 9 -5.06 -2.68 -4.11
C MET A 9 -5.16 -2.27 -2.64
N ARG A 10 -5.47 -3.22 -1.76
CA ARG A 10 -5.75 -2.95 -0.35
C ARG A 10 -4.90 -3.84 0.55
N TRP A 11 -4.07 -3.24 1.40
CA TRP A 11 -3.13 -3.92 2.33
C TRP A 11 -2.16 -4.90 1.62
N ILE A 12 -1.68 -4.56 0.43
CA ILE A 12 -0.74 -5.43 -0.33
C ILE A 12 0.67 -4.85 -0.35
N ILE A 13 0.83 -3.55 -0.62
CA ILE A 13 2.16 -2.93 -0.78
C ILE A 13 2.99 -2.97 0.51
N ASN A 14 2.34 -2.92 1.67
CA ASN A 14 2.98 -2.93 2.99
C ASN A 14 3.71 -4.25 3.34
N ASP A 15 3.44 -5.32 2.59
CA ASP A 15 4.06 -6.64 2.79
C ASP A 15 5.43 -6.77 2.10
N TRP A 16 5.79 -5.84 1.22
CA TRP A 16 6.93 -5.97 0.32
C TRP A 16 7.94 -4.84 0.50
N ASP A 17 9.22 -5.18 0.28
CA ASP A 17 10.30 -4.20 0.14
C ASP A 17 10.10 -3.29 -1.09
N ASP A 18 10.84 -2.19 -1.14
CA ASP A 18 10.71 -1.16 -2.19
C ASP A 18 10.89 -1.73 -3.60
N GLU A 19 11.79 -2.71 -3.78
CA GLU A 19 12.07 -3.32 -5.08
C GLU A 19 10.87 -4.13 -5.59
N LYS A 20 10.31 -4.99 -4.75
CA LYS A 20 9.12 -5.80 -5.09
C LYS A 20 7.87 -4.94 -5.20
N SER A 21 7.70 -3.96 -4.31
CA SER A 21 6.61 -2.97 -4.38
C SER A 21 6.65 -2.22 -5.72
N SER A 22 7.82 -1.74 -6.15
CA SER A 22 7.99 -1.10 -7.46
C SER A 22 7.63 -2.03 -8.62
N LEU A 23 8.05 -3.29 -8.56
CA LEU A 23 7.73 -4.29 -9.60
C LEU A 23 6.23 -4.55 -9.70
N ILE A 24 5.54 -4.70 -8.57
CA ILE A 24 4.09 -4.88 -8.51
C ILE A 24 3.38 -3.66 -9.15
N LEU A 25 3.75 -2.45 -8.75
CA LEU A 25 3.15 -1.22 -9.27
C LEU A 25 3.40 -1.04 -10.79
N LYS A 26 4.59 -1.40 -11.29
CA LYS A 26 4.90 -1.39 -12.73
C LYS A 26 4.03 -2.37 -13.51
N ASN A 27 3.85 -3.58 -12.99
CA ASN A 27 2.99 -4.58 -13.63
C ASN A 27 1.53 -4.13 -13.65
N CYS A 28 1.05 -3.52 -12.55
CA CYS A 28 -0.27 -2.89 -12.50
C CYS A 28 -0.41 -1.80 -13.55
N HIS A 29 0.58 -0.92 -13.68
CA HIS A 29 0.59 0.14 -14.69
C HIS A 29 0.53 -0.41 -16.13
N GLN A 30 1.29 -1.47 -16.44
CA GLN A 30 1.27 -2.10 -17.76
C GLN A 30 -0.06 -2.79 -18.10
N ALA A 31 -0.77 -3.30 -17.08
CA ALA A 31 -2.05 -3.97 -17.26
C ALA A 31 -3.24 -2.99 -17.37
N MET A 32 -3.05 -1.72 -17.02
CA MET A 32 -4.10 -0.70 -17.08
C MET A 32 -4.22 -0.11 -18.49
N LEU A 33 -5.46 0.17 -18.91
CA LEU A 33 -5.76 0.97 -20.11
C LEU A 33 -5.26 2.41 -19.92
N ASP A 34 -5.10 3.17 -21.01
CA ASP A 34 -4.49 4.53 -21.02
C ASP A 34 -5.07 5.55 -20.02
N CYS A 35 -6.27 5.30 -19.47
CA CYS A 35 -6.95 6.12 -18.48
C CYS A 35 -7.23 5.39 -17.14
N GLY A 36 -6.51 4.30 -16.86
CA GLY A 36 -6.66 3.50 -15.65
C GLY A 36 -6.21 4.25 -14.40
N LYS A 37 -6.92 4.05 -13.28
CA LYS A 37 -6.56 4.55 -11.95
C LYS A 37 -6.16 3.39 -11.06
N LEU A 38 -5.05 3.52 -10.35
CA LEU A 38 -4.68 2.61 -9.27
C LEU A 38 -5.02 3.25 -7.93
N LEU A 39 -5.87 2.58 -7.15
CA LEU A 39 -6.22 2.96 -5.80
C LEU A 39 -5.45 2.08 -4.81
N LEU A 40 -4.48 2.67 -4.12
CA LEU A 40 -3.79 2.05 -3.00
C LEU A 40 -4.52 2.39 -1.70
N ILE A 41 -4.92 1.38 -0.94
CA ILE A 41 -5.57 1.53 0.36
C ILE A 41 -4.76 0.78 1.41
N GLY A 42 -4.25 1.51 2.39
CA GLY A 42 -3.55 0.97 3.56
C GLY A 42 -3.76 1.89 4.76
N SER A 43 -3.22 1.51 5.92
CA SER A 43 -3.10 2.48 7.00
C SER A 43 -1.90 3.39 6.71
N ILE A 44 -1.98 4.61 7.21
CA ILE A 44 -0.90 5.59 7.09
C ILE A 44 -0.44 5.90 8.49
N ILE A 45 0.85 5.69 8.77
CA ILE A 45 1.43 6.07 10.06
C ILE A 45 1.48 7.60 10.16
N PRO A 46 0.84 8.22 11.16
CA PRO A 46 0.97 9.66 11.39
C PRO A 46 2.36 9.98 11.96
N PRO A 47 2.91 11.17 11.67
CA PRO A 47 4.29 11.52 12.00
C PRO A 47 4.53 11.90 13.47
N ASP A 48 3.46 12.10 14.25
CA ASP A 48 3.56 12.41 15.67
C ASP A 48 3.81 11.16 16.52
N ASN A 49 3.91 11.31 17.84
CA ASN A 49 4.04 10.20 18.80
C ASN A 49 2.74 9.92 19.56
N GLU A 50 1.60 10.45 19.10
CA GLU A 50 0.32 10.24 19.77
C GLU A 50 -0.21 8.81 19.54
N PRO A 51 -1.03 8.26 20.44
CA PRO A 51 -1.63 6.94 20.24
C PRO A 51 -2.46 6.89 18.95
N ASP A 52 -2.13 5.95 18.07
CA ASP A 52 -2.86 5.73 16.82
C ASP A 52 -2.97 4.21 16.52
N PRO A 53 -4.16 3.70 16.14
CA PRO A 53 -4.33 2.31 15.76
C PRO A 53 -3.37 1.82 14.66
N ALA A 54 -2.98 2.67 13.70
CA ALA A 54 -2.04 2.33 12.64
C ALA A 54 -0.65 1.99 13.20
N LYS A 55 -0.21 2.65 14.27
CA LYS A 55 1.06 2.33 14.95
C LYS A 55 1.00 0.97 15.64
N PHE A 56 -0.15 0.59 16.18
CA PHE A 56 -0.34 -0.74 16.76
C PHE A 56 -0.37 -1.83 15.69
N ILE A 57 -1.01 -1.55 14.55
CA ILE A 57 -1.05 -2.47 13.40
C ILE A 57 0.35 -2.66 12.79
N ASP A 58 1.16 -1.59 12.70
CA ASP A 58 2.54 -1.66 12.25
C ASP A 58 3.37 -2.67 13.06
N VAL A 59 3.26 -2.60 14.39
CA VAL A 59 3.92 -3.57 15.30
C VAL A 59 3.43 -4.99 15.06
N ILE A 60 2.13 -5.20 14.82
CA ILE A 60 1.56 -6.52 14.50
C ILE A 60 2.09 -7.03 13.17
N MET A 61 2.15 -6.20 12.13
CA MET A 61 2.67 -6.60 10.82
C MET A 61 4.15 -6.95 10.87
N LEU A 62 4.95 -6.19 11.62
CA LEU A 62 6.35 -6.51 11.88
C LEU A 62 6.50 -7.89 12.53
N LEU A 63 5.67 -8.20 13.53
CA LEU A 63 5.71 -9.47 14.25
C LEU A 63 5.23 -10.66 13.43
N MET A 64 4.18 -10.49 12.62
CA MET A 64 3.46 -11.58 11.98
C MET A 64 3.88 -11.85 10.53
N ALA A 65 4.24 -10.80 9.79
CA ALA A 65 4.52 -10.85 8.35
C ALA A 65 5.91 -10.31 8.00
N GLY A 66 6.61 -9.65 8.94
CA GLY A 66 7.87 -8.95 8.68
C GLY A 66 7.69 -7.68 7.83
N GLY A 67 6.45 -7.22 7.65
CA GLY A 67 6.09 -6.02 6.90
C GLY A 67 6.08 -4.77 7.77
N ARG A 68 5.81 -3.62 7.13
CA ARG A 68 5.67 -2.31 7.80
C ARG A 68 4.54 -1.51 7.19
N GLU A 69 3.80 -0.79 8.02
CA GLU A 69 2.91 0.26 7.54
C GLU A 69 3.74 1.46 7.05
N LEU A 70 3.24 2.16 6.04
CA LEU A 70 3.96 3.27 5.40
C LEU A 70 3.46 4.61 5.94
N SER A 71 4.38 5.57 6.08
CA SER A 71 4.02 6.97 6.30
C SER A 71 3.55 7.60 4.98
N LYS A 72 2.85 8.74 5.06
CA LYS A 72 2.40 9.46 3.86
C LYS A 72 3.55 9.89 2.94
N ALA A 73 4.75 10.09 3.49
CA ALA A 73 5.92 10.50 2.71
C ALA A 73 6.54 9.34 1.91
N GLU A 74 6.18 8.10 2.23
CA GLU A 74 6.69 6.89 1.59
C GLU A 74 5.72 6.31 0.54
N TYR A 75 4.52 6.90 0.43
CA TYR A 75 3.57 6.67 -0.67
C TYR A 75 3.85 7.60 -1.86
#